data_AF-W6YFE8-F1
#
_entry.id   AF-W6YFE8-F1
#
_cell.length_a   1.000
_cell.length_b   1.000
_cell.length_c   1.000
_cell.angle_alpha   90.00
_cell.angle_beta   90.00
_cell.angle_gamma   90.00
#
_symmetry.space_group_name_H-M   'P 1'
#
loop_
_entity.id
_entity.type
_entity.pdbx_description
1 polymer ?
#
loop_
_entity_poly.entity_id
_entity_poly.type
_entity_poly.pdbx_seq_one_letter_code
_entity_poly.pdbx_strand_id
1 'polypeptide(L)'
;MGWAYNTPESAVNNGSHITSVAIVFTVASLLVLSLRFYVRGWMIKTIGADDYVLAFSWVACCGFAVVTILQTKWGLGLKNVQDMPDQNLFNFGLLQYIGAPFYITSITTFKISLMLTYLRFMPKGAARTATIVVIVLCILFHLAFLTIQINLCQPISMQWDRTITGTCLPAVPFYTTTSSLTITFDVVVMFLPFPVLLASRIQNRKKVVLLGLLALGTFITIIQVIRIQTIRSLTNYLDSAGVIMWSSVENNLGVIVASIPTLAPLFTFFVDKTVKSSERRDSQAGVCAVGEWGAWG
;
A
#
# COMPACT_ATOMS: atom_id res chain seq x y z
N MET A 1 -31.76 0.45 13.50
CA MET A 1 -30.83 -0.50 12.86
C MET A 1 -29.42 0.07 12.89
N GLY A 2 -28.55 -0.44 13.75
CA GLY A 2 -27.13 -0.02 13.84
C GLY A 2 -26.30 -0.43 12.61
N TRP A 3 -25.08 0.12 12.48
CA TRP A 3 -24.17 -0.17 11.35
C TRP A 3 -23.78 -1.64 11.24
N ALA A 4 -23.64 -2.32 12.39
CA ALA A 4 -23.29 -3.73 12.52
C ALA A 4 -24.53 -4.56 12.90
N TYR A 5 -24.54 -5.83 12.50
CA TYR A 5 -25.62 -6.76 12.81
C TYR A 5 -25.67 -7.04 14.31
N ASN A 6 -26.87 -7.23 14.85
CA ASN A 6 -27.11 -7.70 16.22
C ASN A 6 -26.52 -6.82 17.36
N THR A 7 -26.02 -5.62 17.06
CA THR A 7 -25.46 -4.71 18.08
C THR A 7 -26.53 -3.81 18.68
N PRO A 8 -26.40 -3.39 19.96
CA PRO A 8 -27.27 -2.37 20.56
C PRO A 8 -27.31 -1.08 19.72
N GLU A 9 -28.44 -0.39 19.67
CA GLU A 9 -28.55 0.87 18.90
C GLU A 9 -27.67 1.99 19.46
N SER A 10 -27.31 1.92 20.75
CA SER A 10 -26.39 2.85 21.42
C SER A 10 -24.90 2.55 21.19
N ALA A 11 -24.56 1.45 20.52
CA ALA A 11 -23.17 1.02 20.35
C ALA A 11 -22.42 1.97 19.42
N VAL A 12 -21.34 2.58 19.92
CA VAL A 12 -20.50 3.50 19.14
C VAL A 12 -19.64 2.70 18.16
N ASN A 13 -19.75 3.01 16.86
CA ASN A 13 -19.13 2.24 15.79
C ASN A 13 -18.47 3.14 14.73
N ASN A 14 -17.22 2.85 14.38
CA ASN A 14 -16.42 3.53 13.34
C ASN A 14 -16.39 2.78 12.00
N GLY A 15 -17.25 1.79 11.77
CA GLY A 15 -17.26 0.94 10.58
C GLY A 15 -17.49 1.72 9.27
N SER A 16 -18.27 2.79 9.31
CA SER A 16 -18.45 3.71 8.17
C SER A 16 -17.14 4.40 7.78
N HIS A 17 -16.38 4.88 8.77
CA HIS A 17 -15.07 5.49 8.56
C HIS A 17 -14.08 4.48 7.95
N ILE A 18 -14.01 3.26 8.48
CA ILE A 18 -13.15 2.18 7.96
C ILE A 18 -13.50 1.86 6.50
N THR A 19 -14.80 1.76 6.20
CA THR A 19 -15.32 1.50 4.85
C THR A 19 -14.94 2.62 3.88
N SER A 20 -15.14 3.89 4.29
CA SER A 20 -14.76 5.05 3.49
C SER A 20 -13.26 5.07 3.18
N VAL A 21 -12.41 4.83 4.18
CA VAL A 21 -10.96 4.76 3.99
C VAL A 21 -10.59 3.65 3.02
N ALA A 22 -11.14 2.45 3.17
CA ALA A 22 -10.86 1.33 2.28
C ALA A 22 -11.23 1.66 0.82
N ILE A 23 -12.45 2.17 0.59
CA ILE A 23 -12.92 2.52 -0.77
C ILE A 23 -12.08 3.62 -1.39
N VAL A 24 -11.84 4.72 -0.66
CA VAL A 24 -11.10 5.88 -1.19
C VAL A 24 -9.68 5.48 -1.61
N PHE A 25 -8.96 4.75 -0.76
CA PHE A 25 -7.60 4.32 -1.07
C PHE A 25 -7.54 3.28 -2.19
N THR A 26 -8.50 2.36 -2.27
CA THR A 26 -8.58 1.38 -3.37
C THR A 26 -8.91 2.03 -4.72
N VAL A 27 -9.78 3.03 -4.74
CA VAL A 27 -10.07 3.82 -5.95
C VAL A 27 -8.86 4.67 -6.34
N ALA A 28 -8.22 5.34 -5.38
CA ALA A 28 -7.03 6.14 -5.65
C ALA A 28 -5.88 5.28 -6.21
N SER A 29 -5.64 4.11 -5.65
CA SER A 29 -4.61 3.19 -6.13
C SER A 29 -4.94 2.64 -7.54
N LEU A 30 -6.22 2.41 -7.85
CA LEU A 30 -6.66 2.04 -9.20
C LEU A 30 -6.38 3.13 -10.22
N LEU A 31 -6.67 4.39 -9.90
CA LEU A 31 -6.41 5.52 -10.80
C LEU A 31 -4.92 5.63 -11.12
N VAL A 32 -4.06 5.51 -10.10
CA VAL A 32 -2.60 5.57 -10.27
C VAL A 32 -2.09 4.35 -11.06
N LEU A 33 -2.59 3.15 -10.79
CA LEU A 33 -2.25 1.94 -11.54
C LEU A 33 -2.68 2.04 -13.00
N SER A 34 -3.87 2.56 -13.27
CA SER A 34 -4.38 2.78 -14.62
C SER A 34 -3.50 3.77 -15.38
N LEU A 35 -3.05 4.83 -14.70
CA LEU A 35 -2.11 5.79 -15.27
C LEU A 35 -0.75 5.15 -15.59
N ARG A 36 -0.26 4.26 -14.72
CA ARG A 36 0.94 3.46 -14.99
C ARG A 36 0.76 2.63 -16.25
N PHE A 37 -0.34 1.88 -16.38
CA PHE A 37 -0.63 1.09 -17.58
C PHE A 37 -0.75 1.96 -18.84
N TYR A 38 -1.34 3.15 -18.75
CA TYR A 38 -1.40 4.08 -19.87
C TYR A 38 0.00 4.53 -20.31
N VAL A 39 0.84 4.97 -19.36
CA VAL A 39 2.23 5.39 -19.68
C VAL A 39 3.02 4.22 -20.25
N ARG A 40 2.90 3.03 -19.68
CA ARG A 40 3.74 1.87 -20.02
C ARG A 40 3.26 1.16 -21.28
N GLY A 41 1.95 1.04 -21.48
CA GLY A 41 1.33 0.40 -22.63
C GLY A 41 1.26 1.31 -23.85
N TRP A 42 0.87 2.57 -23.66
CA TRP A 42 0.61 3.48 -24.77
C TRP A 42 1.78 4.43 -25.06
N MET A 43 2.31 5.10 -24.03
CA MET A 43 3.29 6.18 -24.21
C MET A 43 4.72 5.64 -24.46
N ILE A 44 5.16 4.65 -23.69
CA ILE A 44 6.51 4.08 -23.75
C ILE A 44 6.52 2.70 -24.43
N LYS A 45 5.37 2.02 -24.53
CA LYS A 45 5.21 0.69 -25.16
C LYS A 45 6.15 -0.39 -24.61
N THR A 46 6.31 -0.44 -23.30
CA THR A 46 7.29 -1.31 -22.64
C THR A 46 6.77 -2.01 -21.38
N ILE A 47 5.58 -2.61 -21.44
CA ILE A 47 5.03 -3.40 -20.33
C ILE A 47 6.03 -4.47 -19.91
N GLY A 48 6.22 -4.62 -18.59
CA GLY A 48 7.14 -5.57 -17.98
C GLY A 48 6.46 -6.45 -16.94
N ALA A 49 7.22 -7.42 -16.39
CA ALA A 49 6.74 -8.30 -15.34
C ALA A 49 6.30 -7.53 -14.07
N ASP A 50 6.97 -6.41 -13.78
CA ASP A 50 6.64 -5.48 -12.71
C ASP A 50 5.19 -4.97 -12.77
N ASP A 51 4.67 -4.70 -13.98
CA ASP A 51 3.31 -4.19 -14.17
C ASP A 51 2.25 -5.26 -13.85
N TYR A 52 2.46 -6.50 -14.30
CA TYR A 52 1.54 -7.62 -14.01
C TYR A 52 1.53 -8.00 -12.54
N VAL A 53 2.71 -8.06 -11.91
CA VAL A 53 2.82 -8.33 -10.46
C VAL A 53 2.11 -7.23 -9.66
N LEU A 54 2.18 -5.97 -10.10
CA LEU A 54 1.49 -4.87 -9.44
C LEU A 54 -0.03 -4.93 -9.62
N ALA A 55 -0.51 -5.31 -10.80
CA ALA A 55 -1.94 -5.51 -11.03
C ALA A 55 -2.49 -6.63 -10.14
N PHE A 56 -1.75 -7.73 -10.01
CA PHE A 56 -2.10 -8.80 -9.07
C PHE A 56 -2.13 -8.31 -7.62
N SER A 57 -1.16 -7.47 -7.23
CA SER A 57 -1.16 -6.83 -5.90
C SER A 57 -2.44 -6.01 -5.66
N TRP A 58 -2.86 -5.20 -6.64
CA TRP A 58 -4.08 -4.42 -6.53
C TRP A 58 -5.35 -5.27 -6.44
N VAL A 59 -5.41 -6.40 -7.16
CA VAL A 59 -6.50 -7.37 -7.01
C VAL A 59 -6.54 -7.94 -5.59
N ALA A 60 -5.38 -8.24 -4.99
CA ALA A 60 -5.30 -8.64 -3.59
C ALA A 60 -5.73 -7.51 -2.63
N CYS A 61 -5.40 -6.25 -2.91
CA CYS A 61 -5.92 -5.09 -2.18
C CYS A 61 -7.46 -5.03 -2.23
N CYS A 62 -8.06 -5.33 -3.38
CA CYS A 62 -9.52 -5.36 -3.54
C CYS A 62 -10.14 -6.48 -2.70
N GLY A 63 -9.55 -7.67 -2.71
CA GLY A 63 -9.98 -8.77 -1.84
C GLY A 63 -9.93 -8.38 -0.36
N PHE A 64 -8.84 -7.76 0.07
CA PHE A 64 -8.70 -7.26 1.45
C PHE A 64 -9.74 -6.18 1.79
N ALA A 65 -10.00 -5.24 0.88
CA ALA A 65 -11.00 -4.20 1.07
C ALA A 65 -12.41 -4.78 1.19
N VAL A 66 -12.79 -5.72 0.31
CA VAL A 66 -14.11 -6.40 0.37
C VAL A 66 -14.29 -7.11 1.70
N VAL A 67 -13.31 -7.90 2.12
CA VAL A 67 -13.35 -8.61 3.40
C VAL A 67 -13.45 -7.64 4.58
N THR A 68 -12.67 -6.56 4.56
CA THR A 68 -12.70 -5.51 5.60
C THR A 68 -14.08 -4.87 5.70
N ILE A 69 -14.68 -4.48 4.57
CA ILE A 69 -16.01 -3.85 4.53
C ILE A 69 -17.07 -4.80 5.09
N LEU A 70 -17.05 -6.07 4.68
CA LEU A 70 -17.96 -7.09 5.22
C LEU A 70 -17.74 -7.27 6.72
N GLN A 71 -16.49 -7.28 7.18
CA GLN A 71 -16.16 -7.45 8.60
C GLN A 71 -16.71 -6.30 9.46
N THR A 72 -16.84 -5.08 8.92
CA THR A 72 -17.50 -3.96 9.63
C THR A 72 -18.96 -4.22 9.95
N LYS A 73 -19.65 -5.05 9.15
CA LYS A 73 -21.03 -5.45 9.42
C LYS A 73 -21.13 -6.49 10.53
N TRP A 74 -20.03 -7.19 10.83
CA TRP A 74 -19.95 -8.18 11.91
C TRP A 74 -19.29 -7.65 13.17
N GLY A 75 -19.06 -6.34 13.29
CA GLY A 75 -18.57 -5.71 14.53
C GLY A 75 -17.19 -5.05 14.42
N LEU A 76 -16.51 -5.11 13.27
CA LEU A 76 -15.26 -4.35 13.09
C LEU A 76 -15.53 -2.83 13.16
N GLY A 77 -14.90 -2.17 14.13
CA GLY A 77 -15.06 -0.75 14.38
C GLY A 77 -15.89 -0.40 15.62
N LEU A 78 -16.44 -1.39 16.34
CA LEU A 78 -17.04 -1.17 17.66
C LEU A 78 -16.01 -0.61 18.63
N LYS A 79 -16.37 0.46 19.35
CA LYS A 79 -15.47 1.11 20.32
C LYS A 79 -15.39 0.37 21.64
N ASN A 80 -16.48 -0.24 22.08
CA ASN A 80 -16.49 -1.09 23.26
C ASN A 80 -16.59 -2.54 22.82
N VAL A 81 -15.62 -3.35 23.22
CA VAL A 81 -15.60 -4.78 22.93
C VAL A 81 -16.80 -5.51 23.56
N GLN A 82 -17.37 -4.96 24.64
CA GLN A 82 -18.55 -5.50 25.32
C GLN A 82 -19.84 -5.37 24.48
N ASP A 83 -19.86 -4.46 23.50
CA ASP A 83 -21.00 -4.29 22.60
C ASP A 83 -21.01 -5.38 21.49
N MET A 84 -19.99 -6.25 21.43
CA MET A 84 -19.86 -7.32 20.47
C MET A 84 -20.78 -8.51 20.82
N PRO A 85 -21.76 -8.86 19.98
CA PRO A 85 -22.62 -10.01 20.21
C PRO A 85 -21.87 -11.32 19.97
N ASP A 86 -22.07 -12.32 20.82
CA ASP A 86 -21.42 -13.64 20.69
C ASP A 86 -21.72 -14.30 19.34
N GLN A 87 -22.92 -14.09 18.82
CA GLN A 87 -23.40 -14.60 17.53
C GLN A 87 -22.56 -14.10 16.34
N ASN A 88 -21.93 -12.93 16.47
CA ASN A 88 -21.13 -12.33 15.41
C ASN A 88 -19.67 -12.80 15.43
N LEU A 89 -19.19 -13.37 16.54
CA LEU A 89 -17.78 -13.73 16.74
C LEU A 89 -17.28 -14.70 15.66
N PHE A 90 -18.11 -15.66 15.26
CA PHE A 90 -17.76 -16.64 14.23
C PHE A 90 -17.48 -15.97 12.88
N ASN A 91 -18.43 -15.17 12.38
CA ASN A 91 -18.29 -14.49 11.09
C ASN A 91 -17.19 -13.42 11.11
N PHE A 92 -17.03 -12.74 12.24
CA PHE A 92 -15.93 -11.80 12.44
C PHE A 92 -14.57 -12.49 12.34
N GLY A 93 -14.39 -13.60 13.05
CA GLY A 93 -13.14 -14.38 13.02
C GLY A 93 -12.88 -15.00 11.65
N LEU A 94 -13.92 -15.50 10.98
CA LEU A 94 -13.81 -16.08 9.64
C LEU A 94 -13.37 -15.05 8.61
N LEU A 95 -13.96 -13.86 8.61
CA LEU A 95 -13.54 -12.78 7.73
C LEU A 95 -12.11 -12.33 8.05
N GLN A 96 -11.72 -12.26 9.33
CA GLN A 96 -10.33 -11.94 9.69
C GLN A 96 -9.34 -13.00 9.19
N TYR A 97 -9.71 -14.29 9.24
CA TYR A 97 -8.93 -15.39 8.68
C TYR A 97 -8.77 -15.26 7.16
N ILE A 98 -9.86 -15.03 6.42
CA ILE A 98 -9.87 -14.87 4.96
C ILE A 98 -9.09 -13.61 4.53
N GLY A 99 -9.16 -12.53 5.30
CA GLY A 99 -8.49 -11.27 5.00
C GLY A 99 -6.96 -11.35 5.11
N ALA A 100 -6.43 -12.18 6.01
CA ALA A 100 -5.00 -12.23 6.27
C ALA A 100 -4.16 -12.66 5.05
N PRO A 101 -4.52 -13.70 4.28
CA PRO A 101 -3.87 -14.00 3.01
C PRO A 101 -3.86 -12.84 2.01
N PHE A 102 -4.99 -12.16 1.80
CA PHE A 102 -5.05 -11.01 0.89
C PHE A 102 -4.10 -9.89 1.31
N TYR A 103 -4.01 -9.61 2.61
CA TYR A 103 -3.06 -8.65 3.15
C TYR A 103 -1.60 -9.05 2.85
N ILE A 104 -1.22 -10.29 3.20
CA ILE A 104 0.16 -10.79 3.05
C ILE A 104 0.56 -10.89 1.58
N THR A 105 -0.34 -11.33 0.71
CA THR A 105 -0.08 -11.43 -0.71
C THR A 105 0.06 -10.05 -1.35
N SER A 106 -0.81 -9.09 -1.01
CA SER A 106 -0.72 -7.72 -1.48
C SER A 106 0.64 -7.09 -1.12
N ILE A 107 1.04 -7.17 0.15
CA ILE A 107 2.28 -6.54 0.62
C ILE A 107 3.53 -7.12 -0.06
N THR A 108 3.55 -8.43 -0.24
CA THR A 108 4.65 -9.14 -0.89
C THR A 108 4.77 -8.73 -2.35
N THR A 109 3.64 -8.70 -3.05
CA THR A 109 3.62 -8.51 -4.50
C THR A 109 3.90 -7.07 -4.91
N PHE A 110 3.41 -6.04 -4.19
CA PHE A 110 3.81 -4.67 -4.51
C PHE A 110 5.30 -4.45 -4.28
N LYS A 111 5.89 -5.04 -3.23
CA LYS A 111 7.34 -4.96 -2.95
C LYS A 111 8.14 -5.59 -4.07
N ILE A 112 7.73 -6.76 -4.54
CA ILE A 112 8.35 -7.43 -5.68
C ILE A 112 8.24 -6.56 -6.93
N SER A 113 7.07 -6.01 -7.24
CA SER A 113 6.89 -5.11 -8.39
C SER A 113 7.81 -3.87 -8.30
N LEU A 114 7.95 -3.27 -7.13
CA LEU A 114 8.87 -2.15 -6.90
C LEU A 114 10.33 -2.56 -7.13
N MET A 115 10.78 -3.68 -6.58
CA MET A 115 12.15 -4.18 -6.79
C MET A 115 12.41 -4.60 -8.24
N LEU A 116 11.44 -5.18 -8.93
CA LEU A 116 11.51 -5.48 -10.37
C LEU A 116 11.63 -4.19 -11.20
N THR A 117 10.88 -3.15 -10.81
CA THR A 117 10.98 -1.81 -11.40
C THR A 117 12.41 -1.26 -11.21
N TYR A 118 13.02 -1.45 -10.05
CA TYR A 118 14.42 -1.05 -9.82
C TYR A 118 15.41 -1.84 -10.70
N LEU A 119 15.28 -3.17 -10.79
CA LEU A 119 16.13 -4.02 -11.62
C LEU A 119 16.14 -3.61 -13.09
N ARG A 120 15.06 -3.00 -13.57
CA ARG A 120 14.95 -2.49 -14.92
C ARG A 120 15.84 -1.26 -15.15
N PHE A 121 15.93 -0.37 -14.16
CA PHE A 121 16.74 0.86 -14.24
C PHE A 121 18.21 0.64 -13.85
N MET A 122 18.49 -0.42 -13.10
CA MET A 122 19.85 -0.72 -12.64
C MET A 122 20.71 -1.38 -13.72
N PRO A 123 21.94 -0.88 -13.96
CA PRO A 123 22.91 -1.58 -14.80
C PRO A 123 23.33 -2.91 -14.16
N LYS A 124 23.95 -3.79 -14.95
CA LYS A 124 24.55 -5.03 -14.42
C LYS A 124 25.65 -4.67 -13.41
N GLY A 125 25.68 -5.37 -12.28
CA GLY A 125 26.66 -5.13 -11.22
C GLY A 125 26.18 -5.59 -9.84
N ALA A 126 26.97 -5.31 -8.81
CA ALA A 126 26.72 -5.76 -7.44
C ALA A 126 25.33 -5.32 -6.90
N ALA A 127 24.90 -4.09 -7.18
CA ALA A 127 23.59 -3.59 -6.75
C ALA A 127 22.43 -4.38 -7.37
N ARG A 128 22.55 -4.80 -8.63
CA ARG A 128 21.56 -5.64 -9.31
C ARG A 128 21.48 -7.02 -8.64
N THR A 129 22.63 -7.63 -8.35
CA THR A 129 22.68 -8.92 -7.64
C THR A 129 22.10 -8.82 -6.24
N ALA A 130 22.47 -7.78 -5.48
CA ALA A 130 21.89 -7.52 -4.16
C ALA A 130 20.37 -7.37 -4.22
N THR A 131 19.85 -6.70 -5.25
CA THR A 131 18.40 -6.59 -5.45
C THR A 131 17.71 -7.94 -5.65
N ILE A 132 18.30 -8.81 -6.47
CA ILE A 132 17.77 -10.15 -6.70
C ILE A 132 17.77 -10.96 -5.40
N VAL A 133 18.85 -10.89 -4.62
CA VAL A 133 18.94 -11.54 -3.31
C VAL A 133 17.83 -11.04 -2.36
N VAL A 134 17.62 -9.72 -2.29
CA VAL A 134 16.56 -9.14 -1.46
C VAL A 134 15.17 -9.58 -1.92
N ILE A 135 14.92 -9.68 -3.24
CA ILE A 135 13.66 -10.23 -3.77
C ILE A 135 13.43 -11.65 -3.25
N VAL A 136 14.43 -12.53 -3.37
CA VAL A 136 14.32 -13.93 -2.93
C VAL A 136 14.08 -14.01 -1.43
N LEU A 137 14.84 -13.27 -0.62
CA LEU A 137 14.66 -13.23 0.83
C LEU A 137 13.27 -12.70 1.22
N CYS A 138 12.79 -11.68 0.53
CA CYS A 138 11.46 -11.11 0.75
C CYS A 138 10.35 -12.12 0.45
N ILE A 139 10.47 -12.87 -0.65
CA ILE A 139 9.52 -13.93 -1.01
C ILE A 139 9.52 -15.03 0.05
N LEU A 140 10.69 -15.55 0.42
CA LEU A 140 10.81 -16.63 1.40
C LEU A 140 10.24 -16.22 2.77
N PHE A 141 10.54 -14.99 3.21
CA PHE A 141 10.02 -14.46 4.47
C PHE A 141 8.49 -14.37 4.46
N HIS A 142 7.87 -13.77 3.44
CA HIS A 142 6.42 -13.62 3.40
C HIS A 142 5.69 -14.94 3.13
N LEU A 143 6.32 -15.88 2.43
CA LEU A 143 5.80 -17.23 2.24
C LEU A 143 5.76 -18.00 3.58
N ALA A 144 6.82 -17.88 4.38
CA ALA A 144 6.85 -18.43 5.74
C ALA A 144 5.78 -17.77 6.62
N PHE A 145 5.65 -16.43 6.55
CA PHE A 145 4.60 -15.71 7.26
C PHE A 145 3.21 -16.20 6.87
N LEU A 146 2.90 -16.31 5.57
CA LEU A 146 1.62 -16.80 5.07
C LEU A 146 1.32 -18.22 5.58
N THR A 147 2.30 -19.11 5.51
CA THR A 147 2.16 -20.50 5.95
C THR A 147 1.82 -20.59 7.43
N ILE A 148 2.53 -19.82 8.26
CA ILE A 148 2.26 -19.78 9.71
C ILE A 148 0.89 -19.13 9.99
N GLN A 149 0.53 -18.07 9.26
CA GLN A 149 -0.76 -17.39 9.44
C GLN A 149 -1.96 -18.28 9.13
N ILE A 150 -1.86 -19.10 8.09
CA ILE A 150 -2.90 -20.08 7.70
C ILE A 150 -3.02 -21.20 8.75
N ASN A 151 -1.93 -21.53 9.43
CA ASN A 151 -1.84 -22.61 10.42
C ASN A 151 -1.60 -22.08 11.84
N LEU A 152 -2.14 -20.90 12.17
CA LEU A 152 -1.83 -20.21 13.42
C LEU A 152 -2.34 -20.99 14.64
N CYS A 153 -3.42 -21.76 14.46
CA CYS A 153 -4.01 -22.62 15.47
C CYS A 153 -4.04 -24.09 15.02
N GLN A 154 -4.07 -24.98 16.00
CA GLN A 154 -4.24 -26.42 15.84
C GLN A 154 -5.42 -26.87 16.71
N PRO A 155 -6.60 -27.18 16.13
CA PRO A 155 -6.91 -27.18 14.69
C PRO A 155 -7.09 -25.77 14.09
N ILE A 156 -6.92 -25.65 12.76
CA ILE A 156 -6.99 -24.36 12.02
C ILE A 156 -8.35 -23.65 12.25
N SER A 157 -9.43 -24.43 12.35
CA SER A 157 -10.78 -23.91 12.58
C SER A 157 -10.93 -23.10 13.86
N MET A 158 -10.05 -23.30 14.84
CA MET A 158 -10.02 -22.51 16.07
C MET A 158 -9.77 -21.01 15.83
N GLN A 159 -9.21 -20.63 14.68
CA GLN A 159 -9.00 -19.22 14.32
C GLN A 159 -10.31 -18.44 14.16
N TRP A 160 -11.40 -19.08 13.73
CA TRP A 160 -12.71 -18.46 13.58
C TRP A 160 -13.78 -19.05 14.50
N ASP A 161 -13.60 -20.27 14.99
CA ASP A 161 -14.50 -20.93 15.93
C ASP A 161 -13.80 -21.21 17.27
N ARG A 162 -14.01 -20.32 18.23
CA ARG A 162 -13.41 -20.44 19.57
C ARG A 162 -14.08 -21.46 20.47
N THR A 163 -15.16 -22.11 20.04
CA THR A 163 -15.80 -23.19 20.80
C THR A 163 -14.97 -24.48 20.75
N ILE A 164 -14.09 -24.58 19.76
CA ILE A 164 -13.21 -25.74 19.55
C ILE A 164 -12.02 -25.67 20.51
N THR A 165 -11.72 -26.79 21.15
CA THR A 165 -10.53 -26.96 21.98
C THR A 165 -9.28 -27.18 21.12
N GLY A 166 -8.23 -26.43 21.43
CA GLY A 166 -6.98 -26.47 20.69
C GLY A 166 -5.96 -25.49 21.25
N THR A 167 -4.87 -25.29 20.52
CA THR A 167 -3.84 -24.32 20.87
C THR A 167 -3.53 -23.41 19.69
N CYS A 168 -3.23 -22.15 19.99
CA CYS A 168 -2.85 -21.14 19.00
C CYS A 168 -1.49 -20.54 19.35
N LEU A 169 -0.72 -20.16 18.34
CA LEU A 169 0.45 -19.33 18.54
C LEU A 169 0.03 -17.98 19.18
N PRO A 170 0.84 -17.42 20.10
CA PRO A 170 0.50 -16.15 20.72
C PRO A 170 0.53 -15.03 19.66
N ALA A 171 -0.66 -14.47 19.39
CA ALA A 171 -0.89 -13.53 18.30
C ALA A 171 -0.05 -12.25 18.40
N VAL A 172 0.02 -11.61 19.58
CA VAL A 172 0.72 -10.34 19.76
C VAL A 172 2.23 -10.47 19.48
N PRO A 173 2.97 -11.43 20.08
CA PRO A 173 4.37 -11.67 19.72
C PRO A 173 4.59 -12.00 18.25
N PHE A 174 3.73 -12.85 17.67
CA PHE A 174 3.83 -13.25 16.28
C PHE A 174 3.66 -12.07 15.32
N TYR A 175 2.56 -11.31 15.43
CA TYR A 175 2.31 -10.15 14.58
C TYR A 175 3.32 -9.03 14.81
N THR A 176 3.79 -8.82 16.05
CA THR A 176 4.84 -7.83 16.34
C THR A 176 6.15 -8.18 15.64
N THR A 177 6.58 -9.44 15.75
CA THR A 177 7.83 -9.93 15.14
C THR A 177 7.78 -9.82 13.62
N THR A 178 6.71 -10.33 13.01
CA THR A 178 6.54 -10.29 11.56
C THR A 178 6.41 -8.85 11.04
N SER A 179 5.68 -7.98 11.74
CA SER A 179 5.58 -6.57 11.35
C SER A 179 6.94 -5.87 11.44
N SER A 180 7.75 -6.20 12.46
CA SER A 180 9.11 -5.64 12.61
C SER A 180 10.02 -6.05 11.46
N LEU A 181 9.99 -7.33 11.08
CA LEU A 181 10.75 -7.83 9.92
C LEU A 181 10.24 -7.24 8.61
N THR A 182 8.93 -7.03 8.48
CA THR A 182 8.32 -6.36 7.32
C THR A 182 8.84 -4.94 7.15
N ILE A 183 8.96 -4.17 8.25
CA ILE A 183 9.57 -2.84 8.26
C ILE A 183 11.04 -2.91 7.84
N THR A 184 11.79 -3.90 8.32
CA THR A 184 13.18 -4.09 7.90
C THR A 184 13.27 -4.25 6.37
N PHE A 185 12.39 -5.04 5.76
CA PHE A 185 12.31 -5.14 4.31
C PHE A 185 11.91 -3.82 3.65
N ASP A 186 10.99 -3.03 4.24
CA ASP A 186 10.61 -1.72 3.71
C ASP A 186 11.82 -0.77 3.64
N VAL A 187 12.59 -0.71 4.73
CA VAL A 187 13.80 0.11 4.83
C VAL A 187 14.86 -0.36 3.83
N VAL A 188 15.11 -1.67 3.75
CA VAL A 188 16.08 -2.23 2.79
C VAL A 188 15.68 -1.90 1.36
N VAL A 189 14.42 -2.13 0.98
CA VAL A 189 13.91 -1.84 -0.37
C VAL A 189 13.98 -0.35 -0.67
N MET A 190 13.72 0.52 0.30
CA MET A 190 13.80 1.97 0.14
C MET A 190 15.22 2.45 -0.20
N PHE A 191 16.25 1.90 0.47
CA PHE A 191 17.64 2.31 0.26
C PHE A 191 18.33 1.60 -0.91
N LEU A 192 17.74 0.52 -1.42
CA LEU A 192 18.28 -0.29 -2.50
C LEU A 192 18.69 0.48 -3.77
N PRO A 193 17.93 1.48 -4.29
CA PRO A 193 18.35 2.27 -5.44
C PRO A 193 19.43 3.32 -5.12
N PHE A 194 19.67 3.64 -3.84
CA PHE A 194 20.52 4.77 -3.45
C PHE A 194 21.98 4.65 -3.92
N PRO A 195 22.68 3.50 -3.78
CA PRO A 195 24.07 3.38 -4.23
C PRO A 195 24.24 3.56 -5.75
N VAL A 196 23.28 3.05 -6.54
CA VAL A 196 23.29 3.18 -8.01
C VAL A 196 23.09 4.64 -8.41
N LEU A 197 22.28 5.38 -7.66
CA LEU A 197 21.98 6.78 -7.94
C LEU A 197 23.14 7.72 -7.55
N LEU A 198 23.90 7.39 -6.50
CA LEU A 198 25.11 8.15 -6.13
C LEU A 198 26.24 8.00 -7.15
N ALA A 199 26.39 6.82 -7.76
CA ALA A 199 27.46 6.54 -8.73
C ALA A 199 27.19 7.15 -10.12
N SER A 200 25.94 7.50 -10.43
CA SER A 200 25.55 8.04 -11.74
C SER A 200 25.55 9.58 -11.71
N ARG A 201 26.18 10.24 -12.69
CA ARG A 201 26.11 11.71 -12.88
C ARG A 201 24.68 12.11 -13.27
N ILE A 202 23.79 12.16 -12.29
CA ILE A 202 22.35 12.33 -12.49
C ILE A 202 22.00 13.81 -12.65
N GLN A 203 21.34 14.14 -13.77
CA GLN A 203 20.60 15.39 -13.98
C GLN A 203 19.61 15.65 -12.84
N ASN A 204 19.50 16.89 -12.37
CA ASN A 204 18.67 17.31 -11.23
C ASN A 204 17.23 16.75 -11.25
N ARG A 205 16.65 16.51 -12.44
CA ARG A 205 15.32 15.90 -12.59
C ARG A 205 15.18 14.51 -11.95
N LYS A 206 16.18 13.61 -12.02
CA LYS A 206 16.05 12.27 -11.38
C LYS A 206 16.30 12.31 -9.86
N LYS A 207 16.92 13.38 -9.34
CA LYS A 207 17.06 13.60 -7.89
C LYS A 207 15.71 13.90 -7.23
N VAL A 208 14.81 14.63 -7.91
CA VAL A 208 13.46 14.92 -7.40
C VAL A 208 12.62 13.65 -7.28
N VAL A 209 12.65 12.78 -8.29
CA VAL A 209 11.95 11.48 -8.24
C VAL A 209 12.48 10.61 -7.10
N LEU A 210 13.81 10.61 -6.89
CA LEU A 210 14.43 9.89 -5.78
C LEU A 210 13.96 10.41 -4.41
N LEU A 211 13.97 11.74 -4.22
CA LEU A 211 13.48 12.35 -2.98
C LEU A 211 12.00 12.03 -2.74
N GLY A 212 11.19 12.01 -3.80
CA GLY A 212 9.79 11.59 -3.71
C GLY A 212 9.62 10.14 -3.27
N LEU A 213 10.40 9.20 -3.84
CA LEU A 213 10.37 7.79 -3.45
C LEU A 213 10.85 7.58 -2.01
N LEU A 214 11.89 8.30 -1.59
CA LEU A 214 12.40 8.24 -0.22
C LEU A 214 11.38 8.81 0.78
N ALA A 215 10.75 9.94 0.46
CA ALA A 215 9.73 10.55 1.33
C ALA A 215 8.51 9.62 1.49
N LEU A 216 8.06 8.99 0.41
CA LEU A 216 6.92 8.08 0.45
C LEU A 216 7.25 6.74 1.10
N GLY A 217 8.45 6.20 0.88
CA GLY A 217 8.95 5.03 1.60
C GLY A 217 9.01 5.30 3.11
N THR A 218 9.53 6.47 3.50
CA THR A 218 9.53 6.91 4.90
C THR A 218 8.11 7.01 5.46
N PHE A 219 7.16 7.56 4.69
CA PHE A 219 5.77 7.65 5.11
C PHE A 219 5.13 6.26 5.33
N ILE A 220 5.38 5.29 4.44
CA ILE A 220 4.94 3.89 4.63
C ILE A 220 5.56 3.29 5.91
N THR A 221 6.85 3.52 6.16
CA THR A 221 7.48 3.00 7.39
C THR A 221 6.86 3.60 8.67
N ILE A 222 6.47 4.88 8.65
CA ILE A 222 5.77 5.51 9.78
C ILE A 222 4.41 4.84 10.02
N ILE A 223 3.64 4.59 8.96
CA ILE A 223 2.35 3.87 9.06
C ILE A 223 2.55 2.50 9.72
N GLN A 224 3.62 1.79 9.36
CA GLN A 224 3.94 0.49 9.94
C GLN A 224 4.35 0.55 11.41
N VAL A 225 5.06 1.61 11.83
CA VAL A 225 5.37 1.84 13.25
C VAL A 225 4.09 2.08 14.04
N ILE A 226 3.15 2.88 13.51
CA ILE A 226 1.83 3.08 14.13
C ILE A 226 1.08 1.74 14.24
N ARG A 227 1.15 0.90 13.22
CA ARG A 227 0.56 -0.45 13.26
C ARG A 227 1.18 -1.32 14.35
N ILE A 228 2.50 -1.32 14.53
CA ILE A 228 3.16 -2.06 15.63
C ILE A 228 2.70 -1.54 16.99
N GLN A 229 2.60 -0.22 17.17
CA GLN A 229 2.09 0.36 18.42
C GLN A 229 0.66 -0.09 18.69
N THR A 230 -0.19 -0.08 17.67
CA THR A 230 -1.59 -0.56 17.75
C THR A 230 -1.65 -2.06 18.09
N ILE A 231 -0.76 -2.87 17.50
CA ILE A 231 -0.67 -4.30 17.79
C ILE A 231 -0.24 -4.54 19.25
N ARG A 232 0.72 -3.75 19.76
CA ARG A 232 1.20 -3.86 21.14
C ARG A 232 0.18 -3.38 22.16
N SER A 233 -0.71 -2.45 21.78
CA SER A 233 -1.80 -1.98 22.63
C SER A 233 -3.05 -2.86 22.57
N LEU A 234 -3.07 -3.93 21.76
CA LEU A 234 -4.19 -4.87 21.72
C LEU A 234 -4.33 -5.58 23.07
N THR A 235 -5.29 -5.12 23.88
CA THR A 235 -5.76 -5.82 25.07
C THR A 235 -6.78 -6.91 24.71
N ASN A 236 -7.53 -6.71 23.62
CA ASN A 236 -8.53 -7.64 23.10
C ASN A 236 -8.39 -7.81 21.58
N TYR A 237 -8.42 -9.05 21.09
CA TYR A 237 -8.36 -9.37 19.65
C TYR A 237 -9.48 -8.70 18.82
N LEU A 238 -10.60 -8.37 19.46
CA LEU A 238 -11.76 -7.73 18.85
C LEU A 238 -11.52 -6.24 18.54
N ASP A 239 -10.51 -5.61 19.16
CA ASP A 239 -10.09 -4.23 18.87
C ASP A 239 -9.06 -4.17 17.72
N SER A 240 -9.31 -4.92 16.65
CA SER A 240 -8.43 -5.01 15.48
C SER A 240 -8.69 -3.91 14.43
N ALA A 241 -9.65 -3.00 14.70
CA ALA A 241 -10.13 -2.02 13.75
C ALA A 241 -9.04 -1.06 13.26
N GLY A 242 -8.21 -0.56 14.17
CA GLY A 242 -7.07 0.29 13.83
C GLY A 242 -6.04 -0.44 12.97
N VAL A 243 -5.70 -1.68 13.34
CA VAL A 243 -4.73 -2.50 12.60
C VAL A 243 -5.20 -2.76 11.17
N ILE A 244 -6.46 -3.19 10.99
CA ILE A 244 -7.02 -3.50 9.68
C ILE A 244 -7.13 -2.24 8.80
N MET A 245 -7.55 -1.11 9.38
CA MET A 245 -7.61 0.16 8.65
C MET A 245 -6.23 0.59 8.15
N TRP A 246 -5.21 0.56 9.00
CA TRP A 246 -3.84 0.89 8.61
C TRP A 246 -3.26 -0.10 7.59
N SER A 247 -3.57 -1.40 7.69
CA SER A 247 -3.21 -2.40 6.69
C SER A 247 -3.84 -2.11 5.32
N SER A 248 -5.07 -1.59 5.28
CA SER A 248 -5.72 -1.18 4.02
C SER A 248 -5.02 0.03 3.39
N VAL A 249 -4.67 1.03 4.22
CA VAL A 249 -3.93 2.22 3.76
C VAL A 249 -2.55 1.83 3.25
N GLU A 250 -1.83 0.99 4.00
CA GLU A 250 -0.49 0.49 3.66
C GLU A 250 -0.46 -0.18 2.28
N ASN A 251 -1.35 -1.16 2.05
CA ASN A 251 -1.38 -1.93 0.81
C ASN A 251 -1.65 -1.05 -0.42
N ASN A 252 -2.65 -0.15 -0.32
CA ASN A 252 -3.00 0.74 -1.41
C ASN A 252 -1.91 1.79 -1.67
N LEU A 253 -1.30 2.32 -0.62
CA LEU A 253 -0.18 3.25 -0.74
C LEU A 253 1.05 2.55 -1.34
N GLY A 254 1.30 1.28 -1.00
CA GLY A 254 2.32 0.46 -1.62
C GLY A 254 2.16 0.36 -3.14
N VAL A 255 0.94 0.15 -3.63
CA VAL A 255 0.62 0.14 -5.07
C VAL A 255 0.90 1.50 -5.73
N ILE A 256 0.52 2.60 -5.05
CA ILE A 256 0.77 3.96 -5.53
C ILE A 256 2.28 4.23 -5.61
N VAL A 257 3.03 3.92 -4.55
CA VAL A 257 4.48 4.14 -4.50
C VAL A 257 5.22 3.30 -5.53
N ALA A 258 4.83 2.05 -5.72
CA ALA A 258 5.38 1.18 -6.76
C ALA A 258 5.18 1.75 -8.18
N SER A 259 4.12 2.55 -8.38
CA SER A 259 3.80 3.19 -9.66
C SER A 259 4.60 4.45 -9.97
N ILE A 260 5.13 5.15 -8.97
CA ILE A 260 5.78 6.46 -9.14
C ILE A 260 7.01 6.45 -10.06
N PRO A 261 7.95 5.49 -9.95
CA PRO A 261 9.14 5.50 -10.81
C PRO A 261 8.79 5.47 -12.31
N THR A 262 7.70 4.78 -12.66
CA THR A 262 7.22 4.69 -14.05
C THR A 262 6.44 5.91 -14.52
N LEU A 263 5.90 6.71 -13.59
CA LEU A 263 5.13 7.92 -13.91
C LEU A 263 6.03 9.15 -14.10
N ALA A 264 7.31 9.09 -13.73
CA ALA A 264 8.27 10.18 -13.88
C ALA A 264 8.28 10.85 -15.28
N PRO A 265 8.25 10.12 -16.41
CA PRO A 265 8.21 10.73 -17.75
C PRO A 265 6.94 11.55 -18.01
N LEU A 266 5.82 11.14 -17.42
CA LEU A 266 4.54 11.83 -17.57
C LEU A 266 4.55 13.16 -16.81
N PHE A 267 5.09 13.18 -15.59
CA PHE A 267 5.28 14.42 -14.83
C PHE A 267 6.17 15.41 -15.59
N THR A 268 7.26 14.95 -16.20
CA THR A 268 8.10 15.83 -17.04
C THR A 268 7.35 16.36 -18.25
N PHE A 269 6.54 15.53 -18.91
CA PHE A 269 5.75 15.97 -20.07
C PHE A 269 4.73 17.05 -19.70
N PHE A 270 4.00 16.89 -18.60
CA PHE A 270 3.04 17.89 -18.15
C PHE A 270 3.71 19.18 -17.69
N VAL A 271 4.80 19.09 -16.92
CA VAL A 271 5.55 20.28 -16.47
C VAL A 271 6.10 21.04 -17.68
N ASP A 272 6.72 20.36 -18.64
CA ASP A 272 7.28 21.00 -19.84
C ASP A 272 6.16 21.61 -20.71
N LYS A 273 4.97 21.00 -20.78
CA LYS A 273 3.81 21.56 -21.49
C LYS A 273 3.24 22.79 -20.79
N THR A 274 3.15 22.79 -19.46
CA THR A 274 2.64 23.92 -18.67
C THR A 274 3.60 25.11 -18.76
N VAL A 275 4.93 24.88 -18.62
CA VAL A 275 5.95 25.94 -18.77
C VAL A 275 5.90 26.56 -20.16
N LYS A 276 5.89 25.73 -21.23
CA LYS A 276 5.77 26.24 -22.61
C LYS A 276 4.45 26.98 -22.88
N SER A 277 3.35 26.57 -22.21
CA SER A 277 2.08 27.28 -22.32
C SER A 277 2.12 28.65 -21.62
N SER A 278 2.85 28.77 -20.52
CA SER A 278 3.07 30.03 -19.80
C SER A 278 3.96 30.98 -20.61
N GLU A 279 5.08 30.49 -21.16
CA GLU A 279 5.98 31.28 -22.01
C GLU A 279 5.30 31.79 -23.28
N ARG A 280 4.43 30.98 -23.91
CA ARG A 280 3.61 31.42 -25.05
C ARG A 280 2.64 32.53 -24.68
N ARG A 281 2.07 32.47 -23.48
CA ARG A 281 1.07 33.43 -23.00
C ARG A 281 1.71 34.77 -22.64
N ASP A 282 2.90 34.77 -22.03
CA ASP A 282 3.69 35.98 -21.80
C ASP A 282 4.22 36.61 -23.09
N SER A 283 4.64 35.78 -24.06
CA SER A 283 5.07 36.27 -25.38
C SER A 283 3.91 36.94 -26.14
N GLN A 284 2.70 36.38 -26.07
CA GLN A 284 1.50 37.00 -26.67
C GLN A 284 1.06 38.29 -25.96
N ALA A 285 1.19 38.35 -24.62
CA ALA A 285 0.93 39.56 -23.86
C ALA A 285 1.94 40.68 -24.17
N GLY A 286 3.22 40.34 -24.34
CA GLY A 286 4.26 41.29 -24.76
C GLY A 286 4.06 41.84 -26.17
N VAL A 287 3.61 41.00 -27.12
CA VAL A 287 3.30 41.45 -28.50
C VAL A 287 2.06 42.36 -28.53
N CYS A 288 1.03 42.12 -27.72
CA CYS A 288 -0.13 43.01 -27.63
C CYS A 288 0.25 44.36 -26.98
N ALA A 289 1.10 44.35 -25.95
CA ALA A 289 1.59 45.57 -25.35
C ALA A 289 2.36 46.41 -26.39
N VAL A 290 3.32 45.84 -27.14
CA VAL A 290 4.08 46.59 -28.17
C VAL A 290 3.18 47.14 -29.30
N GLY A 291 2.08 46.45 -29.63
CA GLY A 291 1.11 46.92 -30.63
C GLY A 291 0.31 48.17 -30.21
N GLU A 292 0.06 48.38 -28.92
CA GLU A 292 -0.67 49.55 -28.42
C GLU A 292 0.20 50.83 -28.34
N TRP A 293 1.53 50.69 -28.19
CA TRP A 293 2.45 51.83 -28.19
C TRP A 293 2.85 52.31 -29.61
N GLY A 294 2.57 51.52 -30.64
CA GLY A 294 2.87 51.87 -32.05
C GLY A 294 1.77 52.65 -32.78
N ALA A 295 0.62 52.88 -32.16
CA ALA A 295 -0.55 53.53 -32.79
C ALA A 295 -0.70 55.03 -32.44
N TRP A 296 0.28 55.62 -31.76
CA TRP A 296 0.29 57.03 -31.33
C TRP A 296 1.49 57.83 -31.86
N GLY A 297 2.05 57.43 -33.00
CA GLY A 297 3.14 58.13 -33.71
C GLY A 297 2.63 58.89 -34.92
#